data_AF-A0A6L8MZ94-F1
#
_entry.id   AF-A0A6L8MZ94-F1
#
_cell.length_a   1.000
_cell.length_b   1.000
_cell.length_c   1.000
_cell.angle_alpha   90.00
_cell.angle_beta   90.00
_cell.angle_gamma   90.00
#
_symmetry.space_group_name_H-M   'P 1'
#
loop_
_entity.id
_entity.type
_entity.pdbx_description
1 polymer ?
#
loop_
_entity_poly.entity_id
_entity_poly.type
_entity_poly.pdbx_seq_one_letter_code
_entity_poly.pdbx_strand_id
1 'polypeptide(L)'
;MNKLSKLIIAFFVFLILSFSLLFVTTSGSHDIPFLSNIVSGVMTPIEKFFSPTVSFITAQRTKIGDLFSTFNENQELKQSIASLENISEDNETLRLENESLRKDLGIVASFPEKSFLSSFVLVRNPVSWTEQLIIDAGTEQGVVENMLVVANGGLAGIVINVESSSANVKLLTNSDEFTKIPVKISTQSGDIYGILSGYDSDSNSFVVNQLNSMDEIKIDSNVVTSDLAGTTPANIQVGKVKSISSTSNNLNREVFIEPTTDFSEIYSVLLVEE
;
A
#
# COMPACT_ATOMS: atom_id res chain seq x y z
N MET A 1 35.21 85.19 -9.24
CA MET A 1 34.93 83.97 -10.03
C MET A 1 33.77 83.23 -9.37
N ASN A 2 32.60 83.22 -10.02
CA ASN A 2 31.34 82.80 -9.39
C ASN A 2 31.34 81.29 -9.12
N LYS A 3 30.76 80.85 -7.99
CA LYS A 3 30.70 79.42 -7.60
C LYS A 3 30.16 78.51 -8.72
N LEU A 4 29.26 79.05 -9.54
CA LEU A 4 28.63 78.38 -10.67
C LEU A 4 29.62 78.08 -11.81
N SER A 5 30.59 78.96 -12.10
CA SER A 5 31.58 78.71 -13.16
C SER A 5 32.62 77.65 -12.76
N LYS A 6 32.98 77.57 -11.46
CA LYS A 6 33.86 76.50 -10.95
C LYS A 6 33.20 75.12 -11.03
N LEU A 7 31.89 75.05 -10.80
CA LEU A 7 31.13 73.80 -10.83
C LEU A 7 30.95 73.30 -12.27
N ILE A 8 30.69 74.21 -13.22
CA ILE A 8 30.63 73.88 -14.66
C ILE A 8 31.99 73.37 -15.17
N ILE A 9 33.10 74.01 -14.78
CA ILE A 9 34.44 73.57 -15.17
C ILE A 9 34.75 72.19 -14.56
N ALA A 10 34.43 71.97 -13.29
CA ALA A 10 34.63 70.67 -12.64
C ALA A 10 33.81 69.55 -13.31
N PHE A 11 32.57 69.85 -13.72
CA PHE A 11 31.72 68.91 -14.44
C PHE A 11 32.30 68.55 -15.82
N PHE A 12 32.76 69.55 -16.59
CA PHE A 12 33.39 69.30 -17.90
C PHE A 12 34.71 68.55 -17.78
N VAL A 13 35.53 68.84 -16.77
CA VAL A 13 36.78 68.10 -16.52
C VAL A 13 36.47 66.64 -16.16
N PHE A 14 35.45 66.39 -15.33
CA PHE A 14 35.03 65.03 -14.99
C PHE A 14 34.48 64.28 -16.21
N LEU A 15 33.71 64.95 -17.07
CA LEU A 15 33.15 64.36 -18.28
C LEU A 15 34.24 64.02 -19.30
N ILE A 16 35.25 64.87 -19.45
CA ILE A 16 36.43 64.61 -20.29
C ILE A 16 37.25 63.45 -19.72
N LEU A 17 37.42 63.38 -18.39
CA LEU A 17 38.16 62.30 -17.73
C LEU A 17 37.44 60.95 -17.89
N SER A 18 36.11 60.94 -17.73
CA SER A 18 35.27 59.75 -17.93
C SER A 18 35.31 59.26 -19.38
N PHE A 19 35.22 60.18 -20.34
CA PHE A 19 35.27 59.85 -21.77
C PHE A 19 36.67 59.38 -22.20
N SER A 20 37.73 59.98 -21.64
CA SER A 20 39.11 59.51 -21.84
C SER A 20 39.32 58.10 -21.28
N LEU A 21 38.72 57.78 -20.14
CA LEU A 21 38.82 56.46 -19.53
C LEU A 21 38.14 55.41 -20.41
N LEU A 22 36.93 55.69 -20.89
CA LEU A 22 36.20 54.82 -21.83
C LEU A 22 36.92 54.65 -23.17
N PHE A 23 37.54 55.70 -23.69
CA PHE A 23 38.29 55.62 -24.95
C PHE A 23 39.51 54.70 -24.83
N VAL A 24 40.20 54.72 -23.68
CA VAL A 24 41.32 53.81 -23.39
C VAL A 24 40.86 52.36 -23.28
N THR A 25 39.66 52.09 -22.74
CA THR A 25 39.12 50.73 -22.67
C THR A 25 38.65 50.19 -24.02
N THR A 26 38.23 51.05 -24.94
CA THR A 26 37.55 50.62 -26.18
C THR A 26 38.47 50.64 -27.42
N SER A 27 39.56 51.42 -27.41
CA SER A 27 40.38 51.68 -28.61
C SER A 27 41.80 51.12 -28.57
N GLY A 28 42.14 50.18 -27.69
CA GLY A 28 43.51 49.65 -27.58
C GLY A 28 43.60 48.21 -27.14
N SER A 29 43.40 47.26 -28.05
CA SER A 29 43.89 45.89 -27.92
C SER A 29 45.42 45.90 -28.05
N HIS A 30 46.12 46.17 -26.96
CA HIS A 30 47.53 45.83 -26.74
C HIS A 30 47.73 45.49 -25.26
N ASP A 31 48.14 44.26 -25.00
CA ASP A 31 48.49 43.72 -23.69
C ASP A 31 49.55 44.60 -23.00
N ILE A 32 49.15 45.29 -21.93
CA ILE A 32 50.08 45.95 -21.00
C ILE A 32 50.14 45.09 -19.71
N PRO A 33 51.23 44.33 -19.44
CA PRO A 33 51.28 43.29 -18.42
C PRO A 33 51.37 43.76 -16.95
N PHE A 34 51.16 45.04 -16.67
CA PHE A 34 51.47 45.62 -15.34
C PHE A 34 50.24 46.00 -14.50
N LEU A 35 49.02 45.78 -15.00
CA LEU A 35 47.78 46.06 -14.25
C LEU A 35 46.94 44.80 -13.93
N SER A 36 47.52 43.60 -14.06
CA SER A 36 46.79 42.33 -13.86
C SER A 36 46.89 41.72 -12.45
N ASN A 37 47.61 42.37 -11.51
CA ASN A 37 47.82 41.84 -10.15
C ASN A 37 47.12 42.62 -9.01
N ILE A 38 46.15 43.49 -9.33
CA ILE A 38 45.30 44.12 -8.29
C ILE A 38 43.79 43.86 -8.52
N VAL A 39 43.38 43.39 -9.71
CA VAL A 39 41.96 43.13 -10.03
C VAL A 39 41.60 41.63 -9.93
N SER A 40 42.58 40.73 -9.81
CA SER A 40 42.40 39.30 -9.55
C SER A 40 42.27 38.95 -8.06
N GLY A 41 41.85 39.91 -7.24
CA GLY A 41 41.55 39.74 -5.81
C GLY A 41 40.08 39.99 -5.42
N VAL A 42 39.20 40.33 -6.37
CA VAL A 42 37.78 40.68 -6.09
C VAL A 42 36.78 39.92 -6.99
N MET A 43 37.26 39.03 -7.87
CA MET A 43 36.45 38.09 -8.66
C MET A 43 37.13 36.73 -8.44
N THR A 44 36.69 35.78 -7.60
CA THR A 44 35.38 35.34 -7.09
C THR A 44 35.71 34.53 -5.80
N PRO A 45 34.84 34.47 -4.78
CA PRO A 45 33.66 33.65 -4.93
C PRO A 45 32.39 34.43 -4.56
N ILE A 46 31.87 35.24 -5.49
CA ILE A 46 30.46 35.66 -5.47
C ILE A 46 29.52 34.52 -5.91
N GLU A 47 30.05 33.38 -6.37
CA GLU A 47 29.29 32.13 -6.55
C GLU A 47 29.00 31.36 -5.23
N LYS A 48 29.24 31.97 -4.07
CA LYS A 48 28.76 31.46 -2.76
C LYS A 48 27.82 32.40 -2.00
N PHE A 49 27.36 33.48 -2.62
CA PHE A 49 26.42 34.43 -1.98
C PHE A 49 25.08 34.62 -2.69
N PHE A 50 24.87 34.00 -3.86
CA PHE A 50 23.56 33.95 -4.51
C PHE A 50 23.01 32.52 -4.58
N SER A 51 22.73 31.96 -3.39
CA SER A 51 21.71 30.94 -3.07
C SER A 51 22.13 30.28 -1.75
N PRO A 52 21.44 30.57 -0.62
CA PRO A 52 20.20 29.87 -0.31
C PRO A 52 19.19 30.77 0.45
N THR A 53 18.58 31.75 -0.22
CA THR A 53 17.51 32.57 0.40
C THR A 53 16.14 32.38 -0.25
N VAL A 54 16.02 31.56 -1.31
CA VAL A 54 14.71 31.13 -1.84
C VAL A 54 14.23 29.82 -1.20
N SER A 55 15.00 29.18 -0.32
CA SER A 55 14.59 27.96 0.40
C SER A 55 14.03 28.20 1.81
N PHE A 56 14.04 29.42 2.34
CA PHE A 56 13.46 29.72 3.67
C PHE A 56 12.00 30.18 3.63
N ILE A 57 11.49 30.67 2.49
CA ILE A 57 10.05 31.02 2.33
C ILE A 57 9.23 29.83 1.83
N THR A 58 9.82 28.94 1.03
CA THR A 58 9.18 27.66 0.63
C THR A 58 9.16 26.62 1.74
N ALA A 59 10.14 26.61 2.66
CA ALA A 59 10.15 25.71 3.83
C ALA A 59 9.12 26.08 4.93
N GLN A 60 8.56 27.29 4.90
CA GLN A 60 7.47 27.70 5.81
C GLN A 60 6.07 27.43 5.21
N ARG A 61 5.92 27.38 3.87
CA ARG A 61 4.65 27.00 3.23
C ARG A 61 4.37 25.51 3.31
N THR A 62 5.38 24.65 3.21
CA THR A 62 5.21 23.19 3.37
C THR A 62 4.77 22.84 4.79
N LYS A 63 5.35 23.43 5.84
CA LYS A 63 4.94 23.15 7.23
C LYS A 63 3.48 23.47 7.57
N ILE A 64 2.88 24.47 6.92
CA ILE A 64 1.47 24.82 7.14
C ILE A 64 0.56 23.86 6.37
N GLY A 65 0.92 23.50 5.13
CA GLY A 65 0.22 22.47 4.36
C GLY A 65 0.30 21.08 5.02
N ASP A 66 1.46 20.73 5.56
CA ASP A 66 1.70 19.50 6.31
C ASP A 66 0.90 19.49 7.63
N LEU A 67 0.75 20.64 8.31
CA LEU A 67 -0.06 20.73 9.52
C LEU A 67 -1.57 20.63 9.23
N PHE A 68 -2.07 21.25 8.16
CA PHE A 68 -3.47 21.15 7.75
C PHE A 68 -3.81 19.75 7.22
N SER A 69 -2.92 19.12 6.46
CA SER A 69 -3.09 17.73 6.02
C SER A 69 -3.04 16.76 7.19
N THR A 70 -2.08 16.89 8.10
CA THR A 70 -2.02 16.09 9.35
C THR A 70 -3.27 16.30 10.21
N PHE A 71 -3.81 17.51 10.30
CA PHE A 71 -5.03 17.79 11.05
C PHE A 71 -6.27 17.14 10.42
N ASN A 72 -6.40 17.22 9.09
CA ASN A 72 -7.49 16.56 8.36
C ASN A 72 -7.39 15.04 8.47
N GLU A 73 -6.19 14.48 8.28
CA GLU A 73 -5.91 13.06 8.48
C GLU A 73 -6.21 12.61 9.92
N ASN A 74 -5.86 13.42 10.93
CA ASN A 74 -6.19 13.12 12.33
C ASN A 74 -7.70 13.14 12.59
N GLN A 75 -8.45 14.03 11.94
CA GLN A 75 -9.91 14.07 12.04
C GLN A 75 -10.55 12.89 11.30
N GLU A 76 -10.09 12.54 10.11
CA GLU A 76 -10.54 11.37 9.37
C GLU A 76 -10.25 10.09 10.15
N LEU A 77 -9.03 9.93 10.68
CA LEU A 77 -8.66 8.81 11.54
C LEU A 77 -9.55 8.72 12.79
N LYS A 78 -9.84 9.86 13.45
CA LYS A 78 -10.77 9.89 14.60
C LYS A 78 -12.19 9.47 14.21
N GLN A 79 -12.67 9.91 13.04
CA GLN A 79 -13.98 9.50 12.53
C GLN A 79 -14.01 8.01 12.17
N SER A 80 -12.94 7.49 11.55
CA SER A 80 -12.79 6.07 11.28
C SER A 80 -12.75 5.26 12.57
N ILE A 81 -12.01 5.69 13.60
CA ILE A 81 -11.98 5.02 14.92
C ILE A 81 -13.38 4.99 15.53
N ALA A 82 -14.07 6.13 15.59
CA ALA A 82 -15.44 6.17 16.12
C ALA A 82 -16.42 5.30 15.31
N SER A 83 -16.26 5.23 13.99
CA SER A 83 -17.04 4.33 13.14
C SER A 83 -16.73 2.86 13.42
N LEU A 84 -15.46 2.51 13.60
CA LEU A 84 -15.01 1.16 13.92
C LEU A 84 -15.50 0.73 15.31
N GLU A 85 -15.51 1.63 16.29
CA GLU A 85 -16.07 1.40 17.63
C GLU A 85 -17.57 1.08 17.54
N ASN A 86 -18.35 1.89 16.82
CA ASN A 86 -19.78 1.61 16.60
C ASN A 86 -20.01 0.26 15.92
N ILE A 87 -19.25 -0.06 14.85
CA ILE A 87 -19.34 -1.36 14.17
C ILE A 87 -18.97 -2.51 15.11
N SER A 88 -18.02 -2.30 16.02
CA SER A 88 -17.64 -3.30 17.02
C SER A 88 -18.76 -3.54 18.03
N GLU A 89 -19.42 -2.49 18.52
CA GLU A 89 -20.57 -2.61 19.43
C GLU A 89 -21.77 -3.31 18.76
N ASP A 90 -22.05 -2.97 17.49
CA ASP A 90 -23.09 -3.61 16.70
C ASP A 90 -22.78 -5.10 16.49
N ASN A 91 -21.53 -5.45 16.15
CA ASN A 91 -21.11 -6.85 16.01
C ASN A 91 -21.23 -7.63 17.31
N GLU A 92 -20.87 -7.04 18.45
CA GLU A 92 -21.00 -7.70 19.75
C GLU A 92 -22.48 -7.93 20.10
N THR A 93 -23.33 -6.95 19.83
CA THR A 93 -24.79 -7.08 20.01
C THR A 93 -25.35 -8.20 19.13
N LEU A 94 -25.00 -8.22 17.84
CA LEU A 94 -25.41 -9.27 16.92
C LEU A 94 -24.87 -10.65 17.32
N ARG A 95 -23.64 -10.72 17.85
CA ARG A 95 -23.04 -11.96 18.35
C ARG A 95 -23.83 -12.52 19.53
N LEU A 96 -24.13 -11.68 20.52
CA LEU A 96 -24.92 -12.05 21.69
C LEU A 96 -26.35 -12.48 21.30
N GLU A 97 -26.98 -11.77 20.37
CA GLU A 97 -28.29 -12.14 19.84
C GLU A 97 -28.24 -13.49 19.12
N ASN A 98 -27.24 -13.70 18.26
CA ASN A 98 -27.06 -14.96 17.55
C ASN A 98 -26.81 -16.14 18.52
N GLU A 99 -26.03 -15.92 19.57
CA GLU A 99 -25.78 -16.90 20.63
C GLU A 99 -27.07 -17.24 21.38
N SER A 100 -27.88 -16.24 21.74
CA SER A 100 -29.20 -16.45 22.35
C SER A 100 -30.13 -17.23 21.43
N LEU A 101 -30.23 -16.85 20.16
CA LEU A 101 -31.06 -17.54 19.17
C LEU A 101 -30.62 -18.99 18.97
N ARG A 102 -29.30 -19.26 18.93
CA ARG A 102 -28.77 -20.63 18.86
C ARG A 102 -29.16 -21.45 20.07
N LYS A 103 -29.05 -20.87 21.26
CA LYS A 103 -29.46 -21.51 22.52
C LYS A 103 -30.95 -21.83 22.53
N ASP A 104 -31.79 -20.89 22.10
CA ASP A 104 -33.24 -21.08 22.00
C ASP A 104 -33.62 -22.17 20.99
N LEU A 105 -32.86 -22.28 19.90
CA LEU A 105 -32.99 -23.33 18.88
C LEU A 105 -32.36 -24.68 19.30
N GLY A 106 -31.74 -24.77 20.48
CA GLY A 106 -31.06 -25.98 20.94
C GLY A 106 -29.84 -26.37 20.10
N ILE A 107 -29.27 -25.42 19.36
CA ILE A 107 -28.03 -25.62 18.59
C ILE A 107 -26.89 -25.64 19.61
N VAL A 108 -26.50 -26.84 20.04
CA VAL A 108 -25.26 -27.05 20.80
C VAL A 108 -24.11 -26.59 19.89
N ALA A 109 -23.32 -25.63 20.35
CA ALA A 109 -22.24 -25.01 19.60
C ALA A 109 -21.26 -26.09 19.08
N SER A 110 -21.45 -26.54 17.84
CA SER A 110 -20.47 -27.36 17.11
C SER A 110 -19.45 -26.50 16.37
N PHE A 111 -19.52 -25.17 16.48
CA PHE A 111 -18.50 -24.28 15.95
C PHE A 111 -17.61 -23.86 17.13
N PRO A 112 -16.43 -24.45 17.31
CA PRO A 112 -15.49 -23.98 18.32
C PRO A 112 -15.23 -22.48 18.10
N GLU A 113 -15.04 -21.73 19.19
CA GLU A 113 -14.48 -20.38 19.11
C GLU A 113 -13.25 -20.46 18.21
N LYS A 114 -13.25 -19.70 17.11
CA LYS A 114 -12.15 -19.72 16.14
C LYS A 114 -10.85 -19.43 16.88
N SER A 115 -9.99 -20.45 16.98
CA SER A 115 -8.66 -20.27 17.53
C SER A 115 -7.83 -19.53 16.50
N PHE A 116 -7.48 -18.29 16.83
CA PHE A 116 -6.63 -17.47 15.99
C PHE A 116 -5.22 -17.48 16.58
N LEU A 117 -4.24 -17.93 15.81
CA LEU A 117 -2.84 -17.89 16.19
C LEU A 117 -2.10 -16.88 15.31
N SER A 118 -1.55 -15.84 15.90
CA SER A 118 -0.72 -14.88 15.18
C SER A 118 0.74 -15.31 15.19
N SER A 119 1.43 -15.14 14.06
CA SER A 119 2.86 -15.44 13.93
C SER A 119 3.55 -14.47 12.98
N PHE A 120 4.86 -14.27 13.17
CA PHE A 120 5.70 -13.47 12.28
C PHE A 120 6.26 -14.33 11.14
N VAL A 121 6.53 -13.68 10.00
CA VAL A 121 7.23 -14.31 8.90
C VAL A 121 8.74 -14.27 9.17
N LEU A 122 9.35 -15.45 9.29
CA LEU A 122 10.79 -15.61 9.51
C LEU A 122 11.58 -15.46 8.20
N VAL A 123 11.12 -16.13 7.15
CA VAL A 123 11.87 -16.25 5.90
C VAL A 123 10.94 -16.12 4.71
N ARG A 124 11.38 -15.29 3.74
CA ARG A 124 10.88 -15.29 2.37
C ARG A 124 12.07 -15.40 1.42
N ASN A 125 12.02 -16.39 0.55
CA ASN A 125 13.06 -16.55 -0.47
C ASN A 125 12.75 -15.60 -1.64
N PRO A 126 13.70 -14.75 -2.09
CA PRO A 126 13.50 -13.85 -3.23
C PRO A 126 13.06 -14.54 -4.52
N VAL A 127 13.44 -15.81 -4.72
CA VAL A 127 13.07 -16.59 -5.92
C VAL A 127 11.62 -17.05 -5.87
N SER A 128 11.09 -17.32 -4.69
CA SER A 128 9.73 -17.85 -4.46
C SER A 128 8.93 -16.90 -3.57
N TRP A 129 9.14 -15.59 -3.75
CA TRP A 129 8.66 -14.56 -2.83
C TRP A 129 7.13 -14.58 -2.75
N THR A 130 6.47 -14.74 -3.88
CA THR A 130 5.02 -14.86 -4.02
C THR A 130 4.55 -16.32 -3.93
N GLU A 131 5.40 -17.26 -3.56
CA GLU A 131 5.03 -18.68 -3.62
C GLU A 131 4.93 -19.30 -2.23
N GLN A 132 5.84 -18.94 -1.34
CA GLN A 132 5.91 -19.55 -0.02
C GLN A 132 6.56 -18.62 0.99
N LEU A 133 6.24 -18.84 2.26
CA LEU A 133 6.89 -18.19 3.39
C LEU A 133 7.02 -19.16 4.57
N ILE A 134 7.96 -18.87 5.46
CA ILE A 134 8.17 -19.63 6.70
C ILE A 134 7.77 -18.74 7.87
N ILE A 135 6.99 -19.27 8.81
CA ILE A 135 6.50 -18.54 9.99
C ILE A 135 7.15 -19.04 11.28
N ASP A 136 7.19 -18.15 12.29
CA ASP A 136 7.71 -18.41 13.65
C ASP A 136 6.64 -19.04 14.54
N ALA A 137 6.02 -20.12 14.06
CA ALA A 137 5.05 -20.90 14.81
C ALA A 137 5.02 -22.32 14.24
N GLY A 138 5.03 -23.31 15.12
CA GLY A 138 5.00 -24.73 14.79
C GLY A 138 4.07 -25.51 15.72
N THR A 139 4.31 -26.81 15.85
CA THR A 139 3.45 -27.69 16.66
C THR A 139 3.42 -27.29 18.14
N GLU A 140 4.49 -26.67 18.66
CA GLU A 140 4.55 -26.19 20.06
C GLU A 140 3.53 -25.08 20.35
N GLN A 141 3.16 -24.31 19.33
CA GLN A 141 2.16 -23.25 19.40
C GLN A 141 0.76 -23.72 18.95
N GLY A 142 0.62 -25.00 18.57
CA GLY A 142 -0.64 -25.58 18.10
C GLY A 142 -0.89 -25.43 16.60
N VAL A 143 0.14 -25.12 15.79
CA VAL A 143 -0.01 -25.10 14.33
C VAL A 143 -0.24 -26.52 13.81
N VAL A 144 -1.21 -26.67 12.90
CA VAL A 144 -1.46 -27.92 12.17
C VAL A 144 -1.48 -27.67 10.66
N GLU A 145 -1.26 -28.73 9.88
CA GLU A 145 -1.39 -28.68 8.43
C GLU A 145 -2.82 -28.32 8.02
N ASN A 146 -2.96 -27.68 6.85
CA ASN A 146 -4.22 -27.18 6.28
C ASN A 146 -4.85 -25.98 7.00
N MET A 147 -4.25 -25.46 8.09
CA MET A 147 -4.65 -24.16 8.63
C MET A 147 -4.63 -23.07 7.56
N LEU A 148 -5.69 -22.28 7.49
CA LEU A 148 -5.76 -21.14 6.58
C LEU A 148 -4.91 -20.01 7.13
N VAL A 149 -4.17 -19.37 6.23
CA VAL A 149 -3.28 -18.26 6.55
C VAL A 149 -3.88 -16.97 6.01
N VAL A 150 -4.11 -16.02 6.90
CA VAL A 150 -4.65 -14.70 6.61
C VAL A 150 -3.54 -13.68 6.78
N ALA A 151 -3.38 -12.81 5.79
CA ALA A 151 -2.44 -11.69 5.83
C ALA A 151 -3.04 -10.47 5.13
N ASN A 152 -2.67 -9.28 5.61
CA ASN A 152 -3.08 -7.99 5.02
C ASN A 152 -4.59 -7.89 4.74
N GLY A 153 -5.41 -8.42 5.65
CA GLY A 153 -6.87 -8.35 5.56
C GLY A 153 -7.54 -9.39 4.66
N GLY A 154 -6.81 -10.37 4.13
CA GLY A 154 -7.39 -11.42 3.29
C GLY A 154 -6.67 -12.77 3.36
N LEU A 155 -7.23 -13.75 2.68
CA LEU A 155 -6.70 -15.10 2.56
C LEU A 155 -5.41 -15.10 1.73
N ALA A 156 -4.32 -15.50 2.37
CA ALA A 156 -2.98 -15.48 1.79
C ALA A 156 -2.47 -16.87 1.43
N GLY A 157 -2.80 -17.90 2.20
CA GLY A 157 -2.19 -19.21 1.99
C GLY A 157 -2.74 -20.31 2.88
N ILE A 158 -2.03 -21.43 2.86
CA ILE A 158 -2.33 -22.63 3.63
C ILE A 158 -1.02 -23.18 4.22
N VAL A 159 -1.07 -23.64 5.47
CA VAL A 159 0.04 -24.36 6.09
C VAL A 159 0.21 -25.73 5.45
N ILE A 160 1.39 -26.03 4.91
CA ILE A 160 1.67 -27.28 4.19
C ILE A 160 2.62 -28.23 4.91
N ASN A 161 3.49 -27.72 5.79
CA ASN A 161 4.38 -28.54 6.60
C ASN A 161 4.61 -27.83 7.93
N VAL A 162 4.62 -28.57 9.03
CA VAL A 162 4.80 -28.02 10.38
C VAL A 162 5.97 -28.70 11.07
N GLU A 163 6.90 -27.89 11.58
CA GLU A 163 7.99 -28.31 12.46
C GLU A 163 7.69 -27.92 13.91
N SER A 164 8.61 -28.17 14.85
CA SER A 164 8.36 -27.90 16.27
C SER A 164 8.10 -26.42 16.56
N SER A 165 8.92 -25.52 15.98
CA SER A 165 8.89 -24.08 16.24
C SER A 165 8.62 -23.23 14.99
N SER A 166 8.44 -23.84 13.82
CA SER A 166 8.20 -23.13 12.56
C SER A 166 7.29 -23.92 11.63
N ALA A 167 6.68 -23.24 10.66
CA ALA A 167 5.86 -23.89 9.66
C ALA A 167 6.04 -23.25 8.28
N ASN A 168 5.89 -24.08 7.24
CA ASN A 168 5.92 -23.65 5.85
C ASN A 168 4.49 -23.36 5.38
N VAL A 169 4.31 -22.16 4.82
CA VAL A 169 3.04 -21.70 4.25
C VAL A 169 3.19 -21.66 2.73
N LYS A 170 2.28 -22.34 2.03
CA LYS A 170 2.08 -22.17 0.59
C LYS A 170 1.15 -21.00 0.36
N LEU A 171 1.62 -19.98 -0.35
CA LEU A 171 0.79 -18.85 -0.75
C LEU A 171 -0.17 -19.27 -1.86
N LEU A 172 -1.36 -18.68 -1.89
CA LEU A 172 -2.37 -19.01 -2.91
C LEU A 172 -1.96 -18.57 -4.32
N THR A 173 -0.95 -17.71 -4.44
CA THR A 173 -0.31 -17.31 -5.68
C THR A 173 0.66 -18.37 -6.25
N ASN A 174 0.90 -19.47 -5.53
CA ASN A 174 1.85 -20.54 -5.89
C ASN A 174 1.22 -21.69 -6.70
N SER A 175 0.78 -21.44 -7.95
CA SER A 175 0.34 -22.44 -8.97
C SER A 175 -1.13 -22.30 -9.41
N ASP A 176 -1.38 -22.77 -10.63
CA ASP A 176 -2.68 -23.02 -11.26
C ASP A 176 -3.60 -23.93 -10.42
N GLU A 177 -3.06 -24.77 -9.51
CA GLU A 177 -3.86 -25.56 -8.57
C GLU A 177 -3.30 -25.53 -7.13
N PHE A 178 -4.11 -25.05 -6.18
CA PHE A 178 -3.89 -25.21 -4.74
C PHE A 178 -5.07 -25.93 -4.09
N THR A 179 -4.95 -26.30 -2.80
CA THR A 179 -6.02 -27.01 -2.06
C THR A 179 -7.37 -26.35 -2.32
N LYS A 180 -8.38 -27.16 -2.63
CA LYS A 180 -9.72 -26.66 -2.97
C LYS A 180 -10.36 -26.03 -1.74
N ILE A 181 -10.53 -24.70 -1.75
CA ILE A 181 -11.14 -23.96 -0.64
C ILE A 181 -12.59 -23.62 -1.02
N PRO A 182 -13.59 -24.05 -0.26
CA PRO A 182 -14.96 -23.61 -0.45
C PRO A 182 -15.07 -22.10 -0.26
N VAL A 183 -15.72 -21.42 -1.19
CA VAL A 183 -15.99 -19.99 -1.13
C VAL A 183 -17.45 -19.70 -1.39
N LYS A 184 -17.90 -18.52 -0.96
CA LYS A 184 -19.21 -17.96 -1.28
C LYS A 184 -19.07 -16.55 -1.83
N ILE A 185 -19.91 -16.25 -2.80
CA ILE A 185 -19.99 -14.99 -3.53
C ILE A 185 -21.36 -14.37 -3.20
N SER A 186 -21.35 -13.19 -2.59
CA SER A 186 -22.61 -12.53 -2.23
C SER A 186 -23.26 -11.88 -3.44
N THR A 187 -24.54 -12.24 -3.68
CA THR A 187 -25.37 -11.65 -4.72
C THR A 187 -26.66 -11.07 -4.14
N GLN A 188 -27.47 -10.40 -4.97
CA GLN A 188 -28.75 -9.85 -4.54
C GLN A 188 -29.81 -10.92 -4.25
N SER A 189 -29.66 -12.11 -4.83
CA SER A 189 -30.62 -13.21 -4.74
C SER A 189 -30.24 -14.27 -3.71
N GLY A 190 -29.06 -14.14 -3.10
CA GLY A 190 -28.49 -15.10 -2.15
C GLY A 190 -27.00 -15.34 -2.39
N ASP A 191 -26.38 -16.13 -1.53
CA ASP A 191 -24.98 -16.51 -1.69
C ASP A 191 -24.84 -17.64 -2.74
N ILE A 192 -23.92 -17.46 -3.69
CA ILE A 192 -23.50 -18.50 -4.64
C ILE A 192 -22.24 -19.15 -4.09
N TYR A 193 -22.21 -20.47 -4.05
CA TYR A 193 -21.06 -21.23 -3.55
C TYR A 193 -20.22 -21.75 -4.72
N GLY A 194 -18.91 -21.80 -4.51
CA GLY A 194 -17.96 -22.34 -5.47
C GLY A 194 -16.69 -22.84 -4.78
N ILE A 195 -15.73 -23.27 -5.60
CA ILE A 195 -14.42 -23.75 -5.14
C ILE A 195 -13.35 -22.80 -5.68
N LEU A 196 -12.63 -22.18 -4.76
CA LEU A 196 -11.37 -21.51 -5.08
C LEU A 196 -10.33 -22.59 -5.37
N SER A 197 -9.79 -22.56 -6.58
CA SER A 197 -9.06 -23.71 -7.16
C SER A 197 -7.68 -23.38 -7.71
N GLY A 198 -7.39 -22.10 -7.97
CA GLY A 198 -6.14 -21.72 -8.60
C GLY A 198 -5.90 -20.21 -8.60
N TYR A 199 -4.75 -19.84 -9.14
CA TYR A 199 -4.36 -18.45 -9.38
C TYR A 199 -3.86 -18.28 -10.81
N ASP A 200 -4.52 -17.41 -11.56
CA ASP A 200 -4.10 -17.02 -12.90
C ASP A 200 -3.09 -15.88 -12.81
N SER A 201 -1.84 -16.20 -13.14
CA SER A 201 -0.72 -15.26 -13.08
C SER A 201 -0.80 -14.19 -14.19
N ASP A 202 -1.47 -14.48 -15.32
CA ASP A 202 -1.59 -13.51 -16.41
C ASP A 202 -2.55 -12.38 -16.04
N SER A 203 -3.67 -12.72 -15.40
CA SER A 203 -4.64 -11.72 -14.91
C SER A 203 -4.40 -11.26 -13.47
N ASN A 204 -3.43 -11.84 -12.76
CA ASN A 204 -3.21 -11.67 -11.31
C ASN A 204 -4.49 -11.89 -10.49
N SER A 205 -5.23 -12.96 -10.78
CA SER A 205 -6.54 -13.22 -10.17
C SER A 205 -6.66 -14.65 -9.65
N PHE A 206 -7.33 -14.80 -8.51
CA PHE A 206 -7.80 -16.11 -8.06
C PHE A 206 -8.88 -16.66 -8.99
N VAL A 207 -8.95 -17.98 -9.12
CA VAL A 207 -9.92 -18.67 -9.99
C VAL A 207 -10.89 -19.49 -9.15
N VAL A 208 -12.16 -19.11 -9.21
CA VAL A 208 -13.28 -19.83 -8.60
C VAL A 208 -14.07 -20.56 -9.68
N ASN A 209 -14.28 -21.86 -9.49
CA ASN A 209 -15.08 -22.71 -10.38
C ASN A 209 -16.09 -23.55 -9.58
N GLN A 210 -16.74 -24.51 -10.24
CA GLN A 210 -17.72 -25.43 -9.62
C GLN A 210 -18.83 -24.68 -8.86
N LEU A 211 -19.37 -23.63 -9.49
CA LEU A 211 -20.44 -22.84 -8.90
C LEU A 211 -21.72 -23.67 -8.79
N ASN A 212 -22.43 -23.53 -7.66
CA ASN A 212 -23.69 -24.24 -7.41
C ASN A 212 -24.92 -23.57 -8.05
N SER A 213 -24.76 -22.38 -8.65
CA SER A 213 -25.82 -21.63 -9.29
C SER A 213 -25.36 -20.94 -10.59
N MET A 214 -26.30 -20.77 -11.50
CA MET A 214 -26.14 -19.99 -12.74
C MET A 214 -26.60 -18.54 -12.59
N ASP A 215 -26.97 -18.11 -11.38
CA ASP A 215 -27.43 -16.75 -11.12
C ASP A 215 -26.37 -15.71 -11.50
N GLU A 216 -26.85 -14.51 -11.80
CA GLU A 216 -26.00 -13.40 -12.21
C GLU A 216 -25.05 -13.01 -11.07
N ILE A 217 -23.75 -12.98 -11.37
CA ILE A 217 -22.72 -12.48 -10.46
C ILE A 217 -22.33 -11.10 -10.97
N LYS A 218 -22.33 -10.11 -10.08
CA LYS A 218 -21.90 -8.75 -10.41
C LYS A 218 -20.40 -8.62 -10.23
N ILE A 219 -19.76 -7.82 -11.09
CA ILE A 219 -18.40 -7.34 -10.84
C ILE A 219 -18.39 -6.58 -9.50
N ASP A 220 -17.28 -6.65 -8.78
CA ASP A 220 -17.08 -6.13 -7.43
C ASP A 220 -17.86 -6.85 -6.30
N SER A 221 -18.60 -7.93 -6.61
CA SER A 221 -19.21 -8.79 -5.59
C SER A 221 -18.14 -9.34 -4.64
N ASN A 222 -18.45 -9.34 -3.34
CA ASN A 222 -17.52 -9.83 -2.33
C ASN A 222 -17.42 -11.36 -2.34
N VAL A 223 -16.20 -11.87 -2.17
CA VAL A 223 -15.92 -13.31 -2.09
C VAL A 223 -15.22 -13.61 -0.77
N VAL A 224 -15.77 -14.57 -0.03
CA VAL A 224 -15.24 -15.03 1.26
C VAL A 224 -15.22 -16.55 1.32
N THR A 225 -14.44 -17.13 2.24
CA THR A 225 -14.48 -18.57 2.50
C THR A 225 -15.85 -19.03 3.02
N SER A 226 -16.21 -20.26 2.69
CA SER A 226 -17.47 -20.89 3.07
C SER A 226 -17.23 -22.06 4.02
N ASP A 227 -18.14 -22.25 4.97
CA ASP A 227 -18.21 -23.39 5.89
C ASP A 227 -18.97 -24.60 5.31
N LEU A 228 -19.32 -24.58 4.02
CA LEU A 228 -20.12 -25.64 3.39
C LEU A 228 -19.46 -27.02 3.46
N ALA A 229 -18.12 -27.09 3.56
CA ALA A 229 -17.39 -28.35 3.75
C ALA A 229 -17.35 -28.82 5.22
N GLY A 230 -17.84 -28.02 6.17
CA GLY A 230 -17.85 -28.31 7.60
C GLY A 230 -16.53 -28.06 8.33
N THR A 231 -15.40 -28.10 7.62
CA THR A 231 -14.04 -27.91 8.20
C THR A 231 -13.37 -26.63 7.73
N THR A 232 -13.97 -25.85 6.83
CA THR A 232 -13.35 -24.61 6.38
C THR A 232 -13.87 -23.43 7.19
N PRO A 233 -13.00 -22.61 7.79
CA PRO A 233 -13.44 -21.43 8.52
C PRO A 233 -14.17 -20.46 7.60
N ALA A 234 -15.45 -20.19 7.87
CA ALA A 234 -16.25 -19.27 7.06
C ALA A 234 -15.87 -17.80 7.26
N ASN A 235 -16.20 -16.97 6.26
CA ASN A 235 -16.13 -15.51 6.29
C ASN A 235 -14.70 -14.92 6.38
N ILE A 236 -13.69 -15.64 5.90
CA ILE A 236 -12.37 -15.05 5.64
C ILE A 236 -12.42 -14.37 4.28
N GLN A 237 -12.02 -13.10 4.22
CA GLN A 237 -12.00 -12.30 3.01
C GLN A 237 -11.05 -12.91 1.97
N VAL A 238 -11.53 -13.19 0.76
CA VAL A 238 -10.71 -13.67 -0.36
C VAL A 238 -10.41 -12.54 -1.34
N GLY A 239 -11.44 -11.81 -1.73
CA GLY A 239 -11.32 -10.84 -2.82
C GLY A 239 -12.65 -10.34 -3.35
N LYS A 240 -12.59 -9.70 -4.51
CA LYS A 240 -13.76 -9.22 -5.25
C LYS A 240 -13.81 -9.77 -6.66
N VAL A 241 -15.02 -9.97 -7.19
CA VAL A 241 -15.21 -10.44 -8.56
C VAL A 241 -14.65 -9.43 -9.56
N LYS A 242 -13.65 -9.83 -10.33
CA LYS A 242 -13.00 -9.03 -11.36
C LYS A 242 -13.58 -9.28 -12.74
N SER A 243 -13.76 -10.55 -13.10
CA SER A 243 -14.35 -10.96 -14.38
C SER A 243 -14.95 -12.35 -14.30
N ILE A 244 -15.78 -12.69 -15.29
CA ILE A 244 -16.45 -13.98 -15.39
C ILE A 244 -16.19 -14.51 -16.80
N SER A 245 -15.67 -15.74 -16.89
CA SER A 245 -15.51 -16.47 -18.14
C SER A 245 -16.54 -17.59 -18.20
N SER A 246 -17.32 -17.64 -19.27
CA SER A 246 -18.31 -18.69 -19.50
C SER A 246 -18.07 -19.30 -20.87
N THR A 247 -17.80 -20.61 -20.92
CA THR A 247 -17.85 -21.36 -22.18
C THR A 247 -19.32 -21.56 -22.60
N SER A 248 -19.58 -21.72 -23.90
CA SER A 248 -20.92 -21.78 -24.55
C SER A 248 -21.98 -22.67 -23.88
N ASN A 249 -21.60 -23.64 -23.05
CA ASN A 249 -22.53 -24.51 -22.32
C ASN A 249 -22.75 -24.12 -20.83
N ASN A 250 -22.16 -23.02 -20.34
CA ASN A 250 -22.21 -22.51 -18.95
C ASN A 250 -21.80 -23.48 -17.82
N LEU A 251 -21.59 -24.78 -18.09
CA LEU A 251 -21.15 -25.79 -17.12
C LEU A 251 -19.71 -25.55 -16.62
N ASN A 252 -18.87 -24.91 -17.44
CA ASN A 252 -17.52 -24.48 -17.07
C ASN A 252 -17.49 -22.96 -16.97
N ARG A 253 -18.19 -22.43 -15.95
CA ARG A 253 -18.14 -21.02 -15.59
C ARG A 253 -17.02 -20.82 -14.57
N GLU A 254 -16.12 -19.91 -14.87
CA GLU A 254 -15.02 -19.49 -14.01
C GLU A 254 -15.20 -18.03 -13.63
N VAL A 255 -14.90 -17.72 -12.37
CA VAL A 255 -14.95 -16.36 -11.83
C VAL A 255 -13.55 -15.99 -11.39
N PHE A 256 -13.01 -14.94 -11.99
CA PHE A 256 -11.72 -14.40 -11.65
C PHE A 256 -11.91 -13.37 -10.55
N ILE A 257 -11.19 -13.56 -9.45
CA ILE A 257 -11.32 -12.77 -8.23
C ILE A 257 -10.02 -11.98 -8.02
N GLU A 258 -10.14 -10.67 -7.89
CA GLU A 258 -9.05 -9.80 -7.46
C GLU A 258 -8.77 -10.05 -5.97
N PRO A 259 -7.56 -10.51 -5.60
CA PRO A 259 -7.21 -10.77 -4.20
C PRO A 259 -7.31 -9.50 -3.35
N THR A 260 -7.84 -9.61 -2.13
CA THR A 260 -7.77 -8.50 -1.16
C THR A 260 -6.38 -8.38 -0.54
N THR A 261 -5.66 -9.49 -0.39
CA THR A 261 -4.32 -9.53 0.19
C THR A 261 -3.28 -8.98 -0.79
N ASP A 262 -2.44 -8.07 -0.31
CA ASP A 262 -1.18 -7.73 -0.97
C ASP A 262 -0.10 -8.77 -0.59
N PHE A 263 0.39 -9.50 -1.59
CA PHE A 263 1.42 -10.54 -1.43
C PHE A 263 2.85 -9.99 -1.42
N SER A 264 3.04 -8.71 -1.77
CA SER A 264 4.36 -8.10 -1.89
C SER A 264 5.03 -7.98 -0.52
N GLU A 265 4.27 -7.58 0.50
CA GLU A 265 4.78 -7.31 1.84
C GLU A 265 3.95 -8.03 2.91
N ILE A 266 4.32 -9.26 3.25
CA ILE A 266 3.73 -10.03 4.36
C ILE A 266 4.77 -10.14 5.48
N TYR A 267 4.52 -9.45 6.59
CA TYR A 267 5.39 -9.47 7.78
C TYR A 267 4.85 -10.32 8.92
N SER A 268 3.53 -10.42 9.03
CA SER A 268 2.83 -11.18 10.04
C SER A 268 1.61 -11.85 9.43
N VAL A 269 1.24 -12.99 9.99
CA VAL A 269 0.08 -13.76 9.56
C VAL A 269 -0.81 -14.11 10.74
N LEU A 270 -2.05 -14.44 10.41
CA LEU A 270 -3.01 -15.05 11.32
C LEU A 270 -3.35 -16.44 10.78
N LEU A 271 -3.19 -17.45 11.62
CA LEU A 271 -3.57 -18.82 11.34
C LEU A 271 -4.96 -19.06 11.90
N VAL A 272 -5.79 -19.70 11.08
CA VAL A 272 -7.17 -20.06 11.43
C VAL A 272 -7.30 -21.56 11.32
N GLU A 273 -7.64 -22.19 12.44
CA GLU A 273 -7.94 -23.63 12.53
C GLU A 273 -9.27 -23.95 11.86
N GLU A 274 -9.35 -25.16 11.28
CA GLU A 274 -10.55 -25.77 10.70
C GLU A 274 -11.72 -25.93 11.70
#